data_AF-A0A0D1Z5T7-F1
#
_entry.id   AF-A0A0D1Z5T7-F1
#
_cell.length_a   1.000
_cell.length_b   1.000
_cell.length_c   1.000
_cell.angle_alpha   90.00
_cell.angle_beta   90.00
_cell.angle_gamma   90.00
#
_symmetry.space_group_name_H-M   'P 1'
#
loop_
_entity.id
_entity.type
_entity.pdbx_description
1 polymer ?
#
loop_
_entity_poly.entity_id
_entity_poly.type
_entity_poly.pdbx_seq_one_letter_code
_entity_poly.pdbx_strand_id
1 'polypeptide(L)'
;MSKSTVSAFVVYIDGSDKNQSFREHPVLDFLFDHAEAFDHGDMKTGPYTRYQTDDFVFTKADGTVFAPGEASWQGWLAGYAPFTEHLHEARYCNVYERDGGAWEMMGVAHVFANLAAPGEKTKADLSGRLWDVVVPGAFLFKCVADPSGPKGFKVKSMTLYGDGTPVVAEMVKRGMLKPEDLAK
;
A
#
# COMPACT_ATOMS: atom_id res chain seq x y z
N MET A 1 -8.78 -17.96 -30.89
CA MET A 1 -8.27 -18.17 -29.52
C MET A 1 -9.26 -17.54 -28.55
N SER A 2 -10.02 -18.33 -27.77
CA SER A 2 -10.77 -17.74 -26.65
C SER A 2 -9.77 -17.36 -25.57
N LYS A 3 -9.85 -16.14 -25.07
CA LYS A 3 -9.09 -15.76 -23.87
C LYS A 3 -9.84 -16.39 -22.70
N SER A 4 -9.13 -17.13 -21.84
CA SER A 4 -9.70 -17.54 -20.56
C SER A 4 -10.04 -16.27 -19.78
N THR A 5 -11.33 -16.06 -19.50
CA THR A 5 -11.81 -14.90 -18.74
C THR A 5 -12.16 -15.36 -17.33
N VAL A 6 -11.52 -14.76 -16.33
CA VAL A 6 -11.90 -14.90 -14.93
C VAL A 6 -12.72 -13.67 -14.54
N SER A 7 -13.84 -13.87 -13.84
CA SER A 7 -14.64 -12.77 -13.30
C SER A 7 -13.79 -11.95 -12.32
N ALA A 8 -13.99 -10.63 -12.34
CA ALA A 8 -13.37 -9.71 -11.42
C ALA A 8 -14.40 -9.17 -10.43
N PHE A 9 -14.07 -9.13 -9.15
CA PHE A 9 -14.78 -8.29 -8.18
C PHE A 9 -14.22 -6.88 -8.31
N VAL A 10 -15.04 -5.89 -8.65
CA VAL A 10 -14.60 -4.52 -8.94
C VAL A 10 -15.39 -3.55 -8.09
N VAL A 11 -14.70 -2.62 -7.44
CA VAL A 11 -15.34 -1.63 -6.57
C VAL A 11 -14.66 -0.27 -6.66
N TYR A 12 -15.49 0.77 -6.66
CA TYR A 12 -15.07 2.15 -6.52
C TYR A 12 -15.36 2.62 -5.10
N ILE A 13 -14.44 3.38 -4.50
CA ILE A 13 -14.48 3.76 -3.09
C ILE A 13 -14.32 5.28 -2.98
N ASP A 14 -15.40 5.96 -2.62
CA ASP A 14 -15.42 7.42 -2.45
C ASP A 14 -15.82 7.85 -1.02
N GLY A 15 -15.97 6.89 -0.11
CA GLY A 15 -16.40 7.12 1.26
C GLY A 15 -17.90 7.35 1.43
N SER A 16 -18.71 7.27 0.37
CA SER A 16 -20.18 7.34 0.46
C SER A 16 -20.79 6.09 1.08
N ASP A 17 -20.20 4.92 0.81
CA ASP A 17 -20.61 3.65 1.39
C ASP A 17 -20.16 3.50 2.85
N LYS A 18 -21.02 3.92 3.77
CA LYS A 18 -20.78 3.83 5.22
C LYS A 18 -20.86 2.41 5.77
N ASN A 19 -21.50 1.50 5.04
CA ASN A 19 -21.60 0.09 5.43
C ASN A 19 -20.35 -0.71 4.99
N GLN A 20 -19.48 -0.10 4.18
CA GLN A 20 -18.26 -0.73 3.66
C GLN A 20 -18.55 -2.07 2.95
N SER A 21 -19.56 -2.11 2.08
CA SER A 21 -19.94 -3.31 1.31
C SER A 21 -18.78 -3.86 0.47
N PHE A 22 -17.79 -3.04 0.13
CA PHE A 22 -16.54 -3.49 -0.49
C PHE A 22 -15.76 -4.52 0.33
N ARG A 23 -15.99 -4.60 1.65
CA ARG A 23 -15.42 -5.62 2.55
C ARG A 23 -16.20 -6.95 2.54
N GLU A 24 -17.27 -7.10 1.75
CA GLU A 24 -17.94 -8.40 1.60
C GLU A 24 -17.04 -9.43 0.90
N HIS A 25 -16.09 -8.98 0.07
CA HIS A 25 -15.09 -9.86 -0.52
C HIS A 25 -13.98 -10.17 0.49
N PRO A 26 -13.72 -11.45 0.84
CA PRO A 26 -12.84 -11.82 1.96
C PRO A 26 -11.39 -11.32 1.81
N VAL A 27 -10.87 -11.30 0.59
CA VAL A 27 -9.53 -10.77 0.31
C VAL A 27 -9.45 -9.25 0.46
N LEU A 28 -10.51 -8.51 0.10
CA LEU A 28 -10.53 -7.06 0.33
C LEU A 28 -10.64 -6.78 1.83
N ASP A 29 -11.49 -7.52 2.53
CA ASP A 29 -11.61 -7.37 3.98
C ASP A 29 -10.29 -7.66 4.73
N PHE A 30 -9.50 -8.62 4.24
CA PHE A 30 -8.13 -8.84 4.70
C PHE A 30 -7.20 -7.66 4.35
N LEU A 31 -7.22 -7.17 3.11
CA LEU A 31 -6.31 -6.12 2.65
C LEU A 31 -6.61 -4.76 3.29
N PHE A 32 -7.85 -4.49 3.68
CA PHE A 32 -8.18 -3.31 4.47
C PHE A 32 -7.68 -3.41 5.92
N ASP A 33 -7.75 -4.58 6.55
CA ASP A 33 -7.14 -4.80 7.88
C ASP A 33 -5.61 -4.74 7.82
N HIS A 34 -5.03 -5.18 6.70
CA HIS A 34 -3.61 -5.02 6.40
C HIS A 34 -3.24 -3.52 6.31
N ALA A 35 -3.97 -2.73 5.51
CA ALA A 35 -3.71 -1.29 5.40
C ALA A 35 -3.83 -0.58 6.75
N GLU A 36 -4.90 -0.84 7.51
CA GLU A 36 -5.12 -0.28 8.84
C GLU A 36 -3.97 -0.63 9.81
N ALA A 37 -3.52 -1.89 9.81
CA ALA A 37 -2.42 -2.31 10.66
C ALA A 37 -1.08 -1.68 10.26
N PHE A 38 -0.90 -1.32 8.99
CA PHE A 38 0.28 -0.61 8.51
C PHE A 38 0.23 0.89 8.84
N ASP A 39 -0.95 1.51 8.69
CA ASP A 39 -1.16 2.94 8.91
C ASP A 39 -1.14 3.31 10.40
N HIS A 40 -1.81 2.50 11.22
CA HIS A 40 -2.14 2.83 12.61
C HIS A 40 -1.80 1.73 13.61
N GLY A 41 -1.52 0.52 13.14
CA GLY A 41 -1.28 -0.65 13.98
C GLY A 41 0.19 -0.95 14.26
N ASP A 42 0.43 -2.23 14.57
CA ASP A 42 1.72 -2.77 14.98
C ASP A 42 2.49 -3.42 13.81
N MET A 43 2.02 -3.33 12.56
CA MET A 43 2.63 -4.08 11.45
C MET A 43 4.10 -3.70 11.25
N LYS A 44 4.47 -2.43 11.49
CA LYS A 44 5.83 -1.92 11.30
C LYS A 44 6.80 -2.32 12.41
N THR A 45 6.29 -2.71 13.58
CA THR A 45 7.10 -3.02 14.79
C THR A 45 7.03 -4.49 15.18
N GLY A 46 5.99 -5.20 14.74
CA GLY A 46 5.84 -6.65 14.89
C GLY A 46 6.48 -7.44 13.75
N PRO A 47 6.35 -8.79 13.78
CA PRO A 47 6.85 -9.63 12.70
C PRO A 47 6.04 -9.43 11.42
N TYR A 48 6.71 -9.09 10.32
CA TYR A 48 6.07 -8.95 9.00
C TYR A 48 5.31 -10.23 8.58
N THR A 49 5.80 -11.39 9.03
CA THR A 49 5.20 -12.69 8.74
C THR A 49 3.78 -12.89 9.29
N ARG A 50 3.27 -11.95 10.10
CA ARG A 50 1.85 -11.88 10.48
C ARG A 50 0.98 -11.65 9.26
N TYR A 51 1.36 -10.74 8.37
CA TYR A 51 0.55 -10.31 7.23
C TYR A 51 1.14 -10.69 5.87
N GLN A 52 2.44 -10.99 5.82
CA GLN A 52 3.19 -11.37 4.63
C GLN A 52 3.66 -12.82 4.74
N THR A 53 3.82 -13.52 3.62
CA THR A 53 4.49 -14.85 3.65
C THR A 53 5.95 -14.70 4.03
N ASP A 54 6.57 -15.77 4.53
CA ASP A 54 7.99 -15.80 4.88
C ASP A 54 8.90 -15.44 3.69
N ASP A 55 8.50 -15.80 2.48
CA ASP A 55 9.15 -15.48 1.21
C ASP A 55 8.50 -14.32 0.44
N PHE A 56 7.91 -13.36 1.15
CA PHE A 56 7.30 -12.16 0.57
C PHE A 56 8.23 -11.42 -0.40
N VAL A 57 7.70 -10.97 -1.55
CA VAL A 57 8.47 -10.20 -2.55
C VAL A 57 7.89 -8.81 -2.75
N PHE A 58 8.74 -7.79 -2.63
CA PHE A 58 8.39 -6.40 -2.91
C PHE A 58 9.08 -5.89 -4.19
N THR A 59 8.28 -5.27 -5.06
CA THR A 59 8.73 -4.60 -6.28
C THR A 59 8.41 -3.11 -6.21
N LYS A 60 9.42 -2.26 -6.40
CA LYS A 60 9.28 -0.81 -6.45
C LYS A 60 8.70 -0.32 -7.79
N ALA A 61 8.32 0.96 -7.81
CA ALA A 61 7.81 1.63 -9.01
C ALA A 61 8.84 1.71 -10.16
N ASP A 62 10.14 1.70 -9.83
CA ASP A 62 11.24 1.67 -10.79
C ASP A 62 11.57 0.25 -11.32
N GLY A 63 10.82 -0.77 -10.88
CA GLY A 63 11.04 -2.17 -11.24
C GLY A 63 12.10 -2.88 -10.40
N THR A 64 12.74 -2.22 -9.43
CA THR A 64 13.67 -2.87 -8.51
C THR A 64 12.94 -3.91 -7.66
N VAL A 65 13.51 -5.12 -7.62
CA VAL A 65 13.02 -6.25 -6.82
C VAL A 65 14.06 -6.59 -5.77
N PHE A 66 13.63 -6.71 -4.51
CA PHE A 66 14.50 -7.15 -3.42
C PHE A 66 14.49 -8.67 -3.28
N ALA A 67 15.46 -9.21 -2.53
CA ALA A 67 15.42 -10.62 -2.16
C ALA A 67 14.14 -10.94 -1.36
N PRO A 68 13.58 -12.16 -1.48
CA PRO A 68 12.38 -12.56 -0.75
C PRO A 68 12.52 -12.45 0.78
N GLY A 69 11.39 -12.29 1.46
CA GLY A 69 11.26 -12.22 2.90
C GLY A 69 11.65 -10.86 3.49
N GLU A 70 12.46 -10.88 4.55
CA GLU A 70 12.84 -9.70 5.33
C GLU A 70 13.44 -8.57 4.47
N ALA A 71 14.25 -8.89 3.46
CA ALA A 71 14.84 -7.87 2.59
C ALA A 71 13.79 -7.11 1.78
N SER A 72 12.75 -7.80 1.30
CA SER A 72 11.61 -7.18 0.63
C SER A 72 10.75 -6.37 1.59
N TRP A 73 10.55 -6.87 2.82
CA TRP A 73 9.87 -6.13 3.87
C TRP A 73 10.58 -4.81 4.23
N GLN A 74 11.89 -4.86 4.48
CA GLN A 74 12.69 -3.67 4.74
C GLN A 74 12.73 -2.71 3.54
N GLY A 75 12.77 -3.25 2.32
CA GLY A 75 12.65 -2.48 1.08
C GLY A 75 11.33 -1.70 0.99
N TRP A 76 10.22 -2.30 1.46
CA TRP A 76 8.93 -1.61 1.54
C TRP A 76 8.92 -0.54 2.64
N LEU A 77 9.38 -0.86 3.86
CA LEU A 77 9.46 0.10 4.97
C LEU A 77 10.30 1.34 4.65
N ALA A 78 11.40 1.16 3.91
CA ALA A 78 12.28 2.27 3.51
C ALA A 78 11.54 3.36 2.72
N GLY A 79 10.50 3.01 1.95
CA GLY A 79 9.68 3.98 1.22
C GLY A 79 8.88 4.92 2.11
N TYR A 80 8.62 4.52 3.36
CA TYR A 80 7.85 5.30 4.33
C TYR A 80 8.73 5.93 5.42
N ALA A 81 10.04 5.68 5.42
CA ALA A 81 10.98 6.24 6.38
C ALA A 81 10.98 7.77 6.49
N PRO A 82 10.69 8.55 5.44
CA PRO A 82 10.58 10.02 5.56
C PRO A 82 9.36 10.49 6.38
N PHE A 83 8.39 9.61 6.62
CA PHE A 83 7.10 9.98 7.18
C PHE A 83 7.03 9.72 8.69
N THR A 84 6.48 10.67 9.44
CA THR A 84 6.11 10.47 10.85
C THR A 84 4.76 9.77 10.99
N GLU A 85 3.89 9.95 9.99
CA GLU A 85 2.56 9.39 9.94
C GLU A 85 2.09 9.34 8.49
N HIS A 86 1.18 8.41 8.19
CA HIS A 86 0.60 8.22 6.87
C HIS A 86 -0.78 7.56 6.97
N LEU A 87 -1.53 7.62 5.88
CA LEU A 87 -2.85 7.03 5.71
C LEU A 87 -3.01 6.58 4.25
N HIS A 88 -3.43 5.33 4.05
CA HIS A 88 -3.87 4.82 2.76
C HIS A 88 -5.39 5.02 2.62
N GLU A 89 -5.77 5.90 1.71
CA GLU A 89 -7.16 6.14 1.37
C GLU A 89 -7.50 5.51 0.01
N ALA A 90 -8.06 4.30 0.06
CA ALA A 90 -8.42 3.53 -1.13
C ALA A 90 -9.49 4.22 -1.98
N ARG A 91 -9.33 4.17 -3.30
CA ARG A 91 -10.21 4.81 -4.30
C ARG A 91 -10.83 3.83 -5.28
N TYR A 92 -10.14 2.74 -5.57
CA TYR A 92 -10.60 1.72 -6.49
C TYR A 92 -9.89 0.41 -6.19
N CYS A 93 -10.59 -0.71 -6.29
CA CYS A 93 -10.00 -2.03 -6.23
C CYS A 93 -10.63 -2.96 -7.26
N ASN A 94 -9.84 -3.88 -7.80
CA ASN A 94 -10.31 -5.05 -8.51
C ASN A 94 -9.57 -6.30 -8.04
N VAL A 95 -10.32 -7.38 -7.80
CA VAL A 95 -9.80 -8.68 -7.36
C VAL A 95 -10.10 -9.74 -8.40
N TYR A 96 -9.09 -10.54 -8.71
CA TYR A 96 -9.21 -11.75 -9.51
C TYR A 96 -8.83 -12.95 -8.68
N GLU A 97 -9.68 -13.97 -8.69
CA GLU A 97 -9.27 -15.30 -8.26
C GLU A 97 -8.26 -15.87 -9.26
N ARG A 98 -7.27 -16.59 -8.72
CA ARG A 98 -6.22 -17.28 -9.46
C ARG A 98 -6.18 -18.73 -8.95
N ASP A 99 -5.52 -19.59 -9.70
CA ASP A 99 -5.47 -21.02 -9.38
C ASP A 99 -4.84 -21.28 -8.01
N GLY A 100 -5.33 -22.31 -7.33
CA GLY A 100 -4.71 -22.83 -6.09
C GLY A 100 -4.94 -21.98 -4.85
N GLY A 101 -6.07 -21.24 -4.77
CA GLY A 101 -6.37 -20.40 -3.60
C GLY A 101 -5.45 -19.19 -3.52
N ALA A 102 -5.16 -18.58 -4.68
CA ALA A 102 -4.45 -17.32 -4.79
C ALA A 102 -5.38 -16.25 -5.36
N TRP A 103 -5.11 -15.00 -5.01
CA TRP A 103 -5.84 -13.86 -5.53
C TRP A 103 -4.87 -12.78 -5.96
N GLU A 104 -5.23 -12.10 -7.03
CA GLU A 104 -4.54 -10.89 -7.48
C GLU A 104 -5.46 -9.71 -7.26
N MET A 105 -5.01 -8.72 -6.51
CA MET A 105 -5.74 -7.48 -6.26
C MET A 105 -4.94 -6.31 -6.80
N MET A 106 -5.54 -5.52 -7.68
CA MET A 106 -5.02 -4.21 -8.05
C MET A 106 -5.86 -3.15 -7.32
N GLY A 107 -5.18 -2.28 -6.59
CA GLY A 107 -5.79 -1.21 -5.80
C GLY A 107 -5.18 0.12 -6.18
N VAL A 108 -6.00 1.18 -6.19
CA VAL A 108 -5.55 2.57 -6.32
C VAL A 108 -5.90 3.29 -5.02
N ALA A 109 -4.93 4.01 -4.48
CA ALA A 109 -5.10 4.77 -3.24
C ALA A 109 -4.41 6.13 -3.33
N HIS A 110 -4.93 7.08 -2.56
CA HIS A 110 -4.14 8.24 -2.16
C HIS A 110 -3.42 7.90 -0.86
N VAL A 111 -2.10 8.04 -0.83
CA VAL A 111 -1.30 7.96 0.39
C VAL A 111 -1.09 9.38 0.90
N PHE A 112 -1.74 9.72 2.00
CA PHE A 112 -1.48 10.96 2.72
C PHE A 112 -0.35 10.74 3.70
N ALA A 113 0.54 11.72 3.88
CA ALA A 113 1.63 11.58 4.83
C ALA A 113 2.09 12.92 5.43
N ASN A 114 2.66 12.82 6.63
CA ASN A 114 3.36 13.91 7.33
C ASN A 114 4.86 13.65 7.27
N LEU A 115 5.64 14.67 6.90
CA LEU A 115 7.10 14.60 6.89
C LEU A 115 7.67 14.80 8.30
N ALA A 116 8.88 14.30 8.54
CA ALA A 116 9.58 14.53 9.82
C ALA A 116 10.01 15.99 10.03
N ALA A 117 10.25 16.74 8.95
CA ALA A 117 10.56 18.16 9.05
C ALA A 117 9.28 19.02 9.14
N PRO A 118 9.28 20.08 9.97
CA PRO A 118 8.14 20.99 10.10
C PRO A 118 7.71 21.60 8.76
N GLY A 119 6.41 21.84 8.61
CA GLY A 119 5.85 22.56 7.47
C GLY A 119 4.33 22.70 7.54
N GLU A 120 3.76 23.39 6.54
CA GLU A 120 2.33 23.64 6.46
C GLU A 120 1.60 22.42 5.86
N LYS A 121 0.51 22.00 6.52
CA LYS A 121 -0.36 20.91 6.08
C LYS A 121 -1.50 21.47 5.26
N THR A 122 -1.60 21.07 3.99
CA THR A 122 -2.56 21.64 3.03
C THR A 122 -3.37 20.60 2.27
N LYS A 123 -3.06 19.30 2.43
CA LYS A 123 -3.71 18.23 1.68
C LYS A 123 -4.81 17.59 2.53
N ALA A 124 -6.06 17.81 2.18
CA ALA A 124 -7.20 17.26 2.91
C ALA A 124 -7.51 15.82 2.46
N ASP A 125 -7.70 14.92 3.42
CA ASP A 125 -8.30 13.59 3.19
C ASP A 125 -9.85 13.64 3.23
N LEU A 126 -10.52 12.49 3.07
CA LEU A 126 -11.99 12.40 3.12
C LEU A 126 -12.59 12.75 4.49
N SER A 127 -11.81 12.72 5.57
CA SER A 127 -12.26 13.16 6.89
C SER A 127 -12.13 14.68 7.08
N GLY A 128 -11.45 15.36 6.16
CA GLY A 128 -11.10 16.78 6.25
C GLY A 128 -9.81 17.05 7.02
N ARG A 129 -9.08 16.03 7.45
CA ARG A 129 -7.78 16.20 8.12
C ARG A 129 -6.74 16.62 7.10
N LEU A 130 -5.89 17.57 7.50
CA LEU A 130 -4.83 18.12 6.66
C LEU A 130 -3.51 17.37 6.88
N TRP A 131 -2.82 17.13 5.76
CA TRP A 131 -1.54 16.43 5.65
C TRP A 131 -0.53 17.26 4.86
N ASP A 132 0.76 16.90 4.97
CA ASP A 132 1.84 17.59 4.24
C ASP A 132 1.79 17.27 2.75
N VAL A 133 1.63 15.99 2.42
CA VAL A 133 1.67 15.47 1.06
C VAL A 133 0.54 14.49 0.80
N VAL A 134 0.19 14.36 -0.47
CA VAL A 134 -0.68 13.29 -0.99
C VAL A 134 0.02 12.68 -2.20
N VAL A 135 0.08 11.35 -2.22
CA VAL A 135 0.73 10.57 -3.28
C VAL A 135 -0.30 9.64 -3.89
N PRO A 136 -0.73 9.85 -5.14
CA PRO A 136 -1.50 8.86 -5.86
C PRO A 136 -0.62 7.65 -6.16
N GLY A 137 -1.12 6.47 -5.83
CA GLY A 137 -0.41 5.21 -6.03
C GLY A 137 -1.34 4.08 -6.43
N ALA A 138 -0.74 3.05 -7.01
CA ALA A 138 -1.40 1.79 -7.29
C ALA A 138 -0.57 0.65 -6.71
N PHE A 139 -1.26 -0.38 -6.25
CA PHE A 139 -0.67 -1.53 -5.60
C PHE A 139 -1.22 -2.79 -6.26
N LEU A 140 -0.33 -3.65 -6.74
CA LEU A 140 -0.67 -4.99 -7.18
C LEU A 140 -0.25 -5.97 -6.10
N PHE A 141 -1.24 -6.55 -5.42
CA PHE A 141 -1.04 -7.59 -4.42
C PHE A 141 -1.29 -8.96 -5.00
N LYS A 142 -0.45 -9.92 -4.62
CA LYS A 142 -0.80 -11.34 -4.67
C LYS A 142 -1.05 -11.82 -3.25
N CYS A 143 -2.27 -12.29 -2.98
CA CYS A 143 -2.65 -12.89 -1.72
C CYS A 143 -2.78 -14.40 -1.88
N VAL A 144 -2.42 -15.15 -0.85
CA VAL A 144 -2.56 -16.61 -0.82
C VAL A 144 -3.32 -17.01 0.43
N ALA A 145 -4.06 -18.11 0.35
CA ALA A 145 -4.64 -18.75 1.53
C ALA A 145 -3.52 -19.22 2.47
N ASP A 146 -3.56 -18.78 3.73
CA ASP A 146 -2.65 -19.17 4.80
C ASP A 146 -3.39 -19.08 6.14
N PRO A 147 -3.74 -20.21 6.78
CA PRO A 147 -4.48 -20.23 8.03
C PRO A 147 -3.79 -19.54 9.21
N SER A 148 -2.47 -19.31 9.13
CA SER A 148 -1.73 -18.57 10.16
C SER A 148 -1.84 -17.06 10.01
N GLY A 149 -2.33 -16.56 8.88
CA GLY A 149 -2.55 -15.15 8.62
C GLY A 149 -3.93 -14.66 9.09
N PRO A 150 -4.08 -13.34 9.34
CA PRO A 150 -5.37 -12.72 9.60
C PRO A 150 -6.39 -13.08 8.52
N LYS A 151 -7.60 -13.45 8.95
CA LYS A 151 -8.70 -13.90 8.06
C LYS A 151 -8.35 -15.07 7.14
N GLY A 152 -7.26 -15.80 7.42
CA GLY A 152 -6.81 -16.94 6.63
C GLY A 152 -6.04 -16.58 5.36
N PHE A 153 -5.48 -15.35 5.28
CA PHE A 153 -4.71 -14.89 4.12
C PHE A 153 -3.38 -14.27 4.51
N LYS A 154 -2.42 -14.30 3.58
CA LYS A 154 -1.21 -13.49 3.62
C LYS A 154 -0.86 -12.90 2.25
N VAL A 155 -0.11 -11.81 2.26
CA VAL A 155 0.45 -11.19 1.06
C VAL A 155 1.74 -11.91 0.67
N LYS A 156 1.74 -12.51 -0.52
CA LYS A 156 2.89 -13.19 -1.13
C LYS A 156 3.79 -12.22 -1.88
N SER A 157 3.20 -11.25 -2.57
CA SER A 157 3.98 -10.21 -3.23
C SER A 157 3.19 -8.92 -3.34
N MET A 158 3.93 -7.82 -3.41
CA MET A 158 3.37 -6.50 -3.66
C MET A 158 4.25 -5.76 -4.66
N THR A 159 3.62 -5.23 -5.69
CA THR A 159 4.25 -4.29 -6.63
C THR A 159 3.61 -2.93 -6.45
N LEU A 160 4.43 -1.93 -6.21
CA LEU A 160 4.01 -0.54 -6.01
C LEU A 160 4.24 0.26 -7.28
N TYR A 161 3.27 1.09 -7.63
CA TYR A 161 3.45 2.29 -8.42
C TYR A 161 3.08 3.50 -7.56
N GLY A 162 3.90 4.54 -7.57
CA GLY A 162 3.59 5.79 -6.89
C GLY A 162 4.41 6.93 -7.46
N ASP A 163 3.77 8.09 -7.65
CA ASP A 163 4.47 9.31 -8.03
C ASP A 163 5.09 9.96 -6.80
N GLY A 164 6.36 9.66 -6.53
CA GLY A 164 7.11 10.21 -5.39
C GLY A 164 7.55 11.67 -5.57
N THR A 165 7.33 12.28 -6.74
CA THR A 165 7.81 13.64 -7.05
C THR A 165 7.31 14.70 -6.06
N PRO A 166 6.02 14.72 -5.66
CA PRO A 166 5.52 15.68 -4.67
C PRO A 166 6.20 15.54 -3.30
N VAL A 167 6.56 14.31 -2.91
CA VAL A 167 7.26 14.04 -1.64
C VAL A 167 8.67 14.61 -1.70
N VAL A 168 9.41 14.30 -2.76
CA VAL A 168 10.78 14.78 -2.94
C VAL A 168 10.83 16.30 -2.99
N ALA A 169 9.91 16.95 -3.71
CA ALA A 169 9.83 18.40 -3.80
C ALA A 169 9.61 19.04 -2.41
N GLU A 170 8.70 18.49 -1.61
CA GLU A 170 8.43 19.01 -0.27
C GLU A 170 9.60 18.71 0.69
N MET A 171 10.27 17.57 0.57
CA MET A 171 11.49 17.26 1.32
C MET A 171 12.63 18.24 1.02
N VAL A 172 12.86 18.61 -0.25
CA VAL A 172 13.85 19.62 -0.64
C VAL A 172 13.48 20.99 -0.07
N LYS A 173 12.22 21.40 -0.22
CA LYS A 173 11.71 22.67 0.32
C LYS A 173 11.90 22.79 1.84
N ARG A 174 11.78 21.67 2.58
CA ARG A 174 11.97 21.62 4.04
C ARG A 174 13.41 21.31 4.48
N GLY A 175 14.35 21.20 3.54
CA GLY A 175 15.76 20.94 3.83
C GLY A 175 16.07 19.51 4.30
N MET A 176 15.17 18.55 4.07
CA MET A 176 15.40 17.13 4.35
C MET A 176 16.30 16.46 3.30
N LEU A 177 16.27 16.98 2.07
CA LEU A 177 17.13 16.58 0.95
C LEU A 177 17.77 17.82 0.36
N LYS A 178 19.01 17.69 -0.11
CA LYS A 178 19.64 18.72 -0.92
C LYS A 178 19.44 18.39 -2.41
N PRO A 179 19.37 19.39 -3.30
CA PRO A 179 19.27 19.13 -4.74
C PRO A 179 20.39 18.24 -5.28
N GLU A 180 21.60 18.31 -4.71
CA GLU A 180 22.73 17.48 -5.10
C GLU A 180 22.53 15.99 -4.78
N ASP A 181 21.63 15.66 -3.84
CA ASP A 181 21.29 14.27 -3.51
C ASP A 181 20.44 13.61 -4.60
N LEU A 182 19.81 14.40 -5.49
CA LEU A 182 18.95 13.93 -6.57
C LEU A 182 19.70 13.67 -7.89
N ALA A 183 20.93 14.16 -8.00
CA ALA A 183 21.74 14.08 -9.23
C ALA A 183 22.65 12.83 -9.30
N LYS A 184 22.43 11.84 -8.44
CA LYS A 184 23.17 10.57 -8.38
C LYS A 184 22.36 9.46 -9.02
#